data_AF-A0A7Y5LD24-F1
#
_entry.id   AF-A0A7Y5LD24-F1
#
_cell.length_a   1.000
_cell.length_b   1.000
_cell.length_c   1.000
_cell.angle_alpha   90.00
_cell.angle_beta   90.00
_cell.angle_gamma   90.00
#
_symmetry.space_group_name_H-M   'P 1'
#
loop_
_entity.id
_entity.type
_entity.pdbx_description
1 polymer ?
#
loop_
_entity_poly.entity_id
_entity_poly.type
_entity_poly.pdbx_seq_one_letter_code
_entity_poly.pdbx_strand_id
1 'polypeptide(L)'
;MKKLIEIAGVLPVSEVNGPGKRSVIWVQGCPKRCPGCWNPEFLAFGSDWKLTPKELVEYVRKGTHSFSDIEGITFSGGEPFSQAAALAEAAKIFRRLGLSVISYSGWTLEDIRLTKDGSKLLKQLDILIDGEYIRSLATTRRWRSSSNQRVHFLTERYSHYRSKIETDEQEFEITLQSGGVTITGFPDQSVLRVLR
;
A
#
# COMPACT_ATOMS: atom_id res chain seq x y z
N MET A 1 -8.74 -12.25 -21.63
CA MET A 1 -8.70 -10.79 -21.38
C MET A 1 -7.40 -10.44 -20.67
N LYS A 2 -6.74 -9.33 -21.05
CA LYS A 2 -5.57 -8.83 -20.32
C LYS A 2 -6.02 -8.42 -18.91
N LYS A 3 -5.29 -8.86 -17.88
CA LYS A 3 -5.48 -8.38 -16.52
C LYS A 3 -4.85 -7.00 -16.42
N LEU A 4 -5.66 -5.99 -16.15
CA LEU A 4 -5.21 -4.62 -15.97
C LEU A 4 -5.28 -4.25 -14.48
N ILE A 5 -4.40 -3.33 -14.09
CA ILE A 5 -4.35 -2.72 -12.79
C ILE A 5 -4.73 -1.25 -13.00
N GLU A 6 -5.81 -0.82 -12.38
CA GLU A 6 -6.23 0.59 -12.34
C GLU A 6 -5.39 1.32 -11.29
N ILE A 7 -4.62 2.31 -11.74
CA ILE A 7 -3.66 3.04 -10.93
C ILE A 7 -4.25 4.41 -10.59
N ALA A 8 -4.15 4.81 -9.32
CA ALA A 8 -4.45 6.15 -8.86
C ALA A 8 -3.17 7.01 -8.77
N GLY A 9 -2.06 6.40 -8.37
CA GLY A 9 -0.77 7.06 -8.28
C GLY A 9 0.37 6.08 -8.02
N VAL A 10 1.60 6.51 -8.32
CA VAL A 10 2.81 5.79 -7.95
C VAL A 10 3.78 6.78 -7.31
N LEU A 11 4.19 6.49 -6.08
CA LEU A 11 5.29 7.19 -5.41
C LEU A 11 6.57 6.38 -5.63
N PRO A 12 7.60 6.94 -6.29
CA PRO A 12 8.81 6.17 -6.60
C PRO A 12 9.55 5.65 -5.37
N VAL A 13 9.68 6.48 -4.33
CA VAL A 13 10.42 6.15 -3.10
C VAL A 13 9.72 6.76 -1.90
N SER A 14 9.54 5.95 -0.85
CA SER A 14 9.04 6.34 0.48
C SER A 14 9.63 5.42 1.54
N GLU A 15 9.92 5.95 2.72
CA GLU A 15 10.40 5.22 3.91
C GLU A 15 9.28 5.01 4.95
N VAL A 16 8.15 5.71 4.82
CA VAL A 16 7.04 5.66 5.82
C VAL A 16 5.90 4.70 5.46
N ASN A 17 5.92 4.13 4.25
CA ASN A 17 4.86 3.24 3.74
C ASN A 17 5.17 1.74 3.91
N GLY A 18 6.05 1.39 4.85
CA GLY A 18 6.44 0.02 5.17
C GLY A 18 7.90 -0.07 5.61
N PRO A 19 8.47 -1.29 5.71
CA PRO A 19 9.89 -1.47 5.98
C PRO A 19 10.78 -0.97 4.84
N GLY A 20 11.84 -0.23 5.20
CA GLY A 20 12.85 0.27 4.25
C GLY A 20 12.30 1.26 3.22
N LYS A 21 13.10 1.54 2.20
CA LYS A 21 12.67 2.35 1.05
C LYS A 21 11.77 1.54 0.13
N ARG A 22 10.63 2.08 -0.26
CA ARG A 22 9.62 1.37 -1.05
C ARG A 22 9.03 2.24 -2.14
N SER A 23 8.72 1.64 -3.28
CA SER A 23 7.77 2.27 -4.21
C SER A 23 6.35 1.96 -3.75
N VAL A 24 5.52 3.00 -3.66
CA VAL A 24 4.11 2.90 -3.23
C VAL A 24 3.23 2.97 -4.47
N ILE A 25 2.41 1.96 -4.65
CA ILE A 25 1.46 1.86 -5.75
C ILE A 25 0.08 2.01 -5.14
N TRP A 26 -0.52 3.17 -5.36
CA TRP A 26 -1.91 3.42 -5.00
C TRP A 26 -2.79 2.96 -6.15
N VAL A 27 -3.58 1.92 -5.92
CA VAL A 27 -4.56 1.46 -6.90
C VAL A 27 -5.84 2.31 -6.82
N GLN A 28 -6.54 2.42 -7.94
CA GLN A 28 -7.85 3.08 -8.01
C GLN A 28 -8.97 2.05 -7.79
N GLY A 29 -10.06 2.48 -7.14
CA GLY A 29 -11.24 1.68 -6.89
C GLY A 29 -11.20 0.95 -5.55
N CYS A 30 -12.22 1.18 -4.74
CA CYS A 30 -12.43 0.51 -3.46
C CYS A 30 -13.94 0.25 -3.30
N PRO A 31 -14.39 -0.95 -2.89
CA PRO A 31 -15.80 -1.17 -2.59
C PRO A 31 -16.21 -0.62 -1.22
N LYS A 32 -15.23 -0.31 -0.34
CA LYS A 32 -15.48 0.23 1.00
C LYS A 32 -15.72 1.74 0.95
N ARG A 33 -16.38 2.27 1.98
CA ARG A 33 -16.75 3.69 2.08
C ARG A 33 -16.47 4.23 3.49
N CYS A 34 -15.26 3.95 4.00
CA CYS A 34 -14.87 4.28 5.36
C CYS A 34 -15.03 5.80 5.63
N PRO A 35 -15.80 6.22 6.65
CA PRO A 35 -15.96 7.63 6.97
C PRO A 35 -14.63 8.29 7.37
N GLY A 36 -14.18 9.28 6.59
CA GLY A 36 -12.85 9.88 6.79
C GLY A 36 -11.70 9.08 6.20
N CYS A 37 -11.97 8.28 5.16
CA CYS A 37 -10.93 7.70 4.31
C CYS A 37 -9.86 8.75 3.97
N TRP A 38 -8.60 8.33 4.02
CA TRP A 38 -7.46 9.22 3.75
C TRP A 38 -7.34 9.58 2.26
N ASN A 39 -7.80 8.69 1.37
CA ASN A 39 -7.78 8.89 -0.08
C ASN A 39 -9.20 8.73 -0.68
N PRO A 40 -10.16 9.61 -0.36
CA PRO A 40 -11.53 9.51 -0.87
C PRO A 40 -11.60 9.52 -2.41
N GLU A 41 -10.66 10.17 -3.07
CA GLU A 41 -10.51 10.24 -4.52
C GLU A 41 -10.14 8.90 -5.16
N PHE A 42 -9.57 7.95 -4.40
CA PHE A 42 -9.22 6.62 -4.90
C PHE A 42 -10.38 5.62 -4.81
N LEU A 43 -11.56 6.02 -4.31
CA LEU A 43 -12.68 5.10 -4.06
C LEU A 43 -13.46 4.69 -5.31
N ALA A 44 -13.61 5.59 -6.29
CA ALA A 44 -14.36 5.31 -7.51
C ALA A 44 -13.60 4.34 -8.41
N PHE A 45 -14.28 3.36 -9.00
CA PHE A 45 -13.69 2.51 -10.04
C PHE A 45 -13.69 3.24 -11.39
N GLY A 46 -12.78 2.85 -12.29
CA GLY A 46 -12.69 3.38 -13.63
C GLY A 46 -11.56 4.39 -13.82
N SER A 47 -10.33 4.06 -13.41
CA SER A 47 -9.16 4.89 -13.73
C SER A 47 -8.91 4.92 -15.24
N ASP A 48 -8.58 6.09 -15.79
CA ASP A 48 -8.03 6.19 -17.15
C ASP A 48 -6.60 5.65 -17.23
N TRP A 49 -5.89 5.60 -16.10
CA TRP A 49 -4.56 5.03 -16.02
C TRP A 49 -4.60 3.55 -15.64
N LYS A 50 -4.42 2.70 -16.65
CA LYS A 50 -4.42 1.24 -16.49
C LYS A 50 -3.12 0.64 -17.01
N LEU A 51 -2.51 -0.24 -16.23
CA LEU A 51 -1.27 -0.95 -16.61
C LEU A 51 -1.45 -2.46 -16.49
N THR A 52 -0.84 -3.22 -17.38
CA THR A 52 -0.62 -4.66 -17.15
C THR A 52 0.42 -4.86 -16.04
N PRO A 53 0.49 -6.06 -15.44
CA PRO A 53 1.50 -6.38 -14.43
C PRO A 53 2.95 -6.09 -14.87
N LYS A 54 3.27 -6.34 -16.15
CA LYS A 54 4.62 -6.08 -16.68
C LYS A 54 4.88 -4.58 -16.88
N GLU A 55 3.89 -3.84 -17.37
CA GLU A 55 4.00 -2.39 -17.56
C GLU A 55 4.14 -1.67 -16.21
N LEU A 56 3.46 -2.13 -15.17
CA LEU A 56 3.63 -1.59 -13.81
C LEU A 56 5.06 -1.77 -13.30
N VAL A 57 5.65 -2.95 -13.48
CA VAL A 57 7.04 -3.21 -13.07
C VAL A 57 8.01 -2.30 -13.82
N GLU A 58 7.80 -2.15 -15.14
CA GLU A 58 8.63 -1.27 -15.97
C GLU A 58 8.46 0.21 -15.60
N TYR A 59 7.24 0.62 -15.24
CA TYR A 59 6.97 1.98 -14.77
C TYR A 59 7.71 2.28 -13.47
N VAL A 60 7.62 1.38 -12.48
CA VAL A 60 8.37 1.51 -11.22
C VAL A 60 9.88 1.59 -11.49
N ARG A 61 10.40 0.72 -12.37
CA ARG A 61 11.82 0.71 -12.74
C ARG A 61 12.31 2.03 -13.34
N LYS A 62 11.48 2.70 -14.13
CA LYS A 62 11.80 4.01 -14.74
C LYS A 62 11.62 5.17 -13.78
N GLY A 63 10.71 5.05 -12.81
CA GLY A 63 10.43 6.10 -11.82
C GLY A 63 11.48 6.21 -10.71
N THR A 64 12.18 5.11 -10.40
CA THR A 64 13.31 5.09 -9.47
C THR A 64 14.60 5.49 -10.16
N HIS A 65 15.52 6.20 -9.47
CA HIS A 65 16.84 6.53 -10.03
C HIS A 65 17.65 5.25 -10.28
N SER A 66 17.59 4.29 -9.36
CA SER A 66 18.00 2.91 -9.53
C SER A 66 17.01 1.95 -8.86
N PHE A 67 16.83 0.76 -9.42
CA PHE A 67 16.00 -0.29 -8.80
C PHE A 67 16.57 -0.77 -7.45
N SER A 68 17.86 -0.49 -7.18
CA SER A 68 18.51 -0.71 -5.89
C SER A 68 18.13 0.31 -4.82
N ASP A 69 17.47 1.41 -5.18
CA ASP A 69 17.09 2.46 -4.23
C ASP A 69 15.90 2.07 -3.38
N ILE A 70 15.17 1.02 -3.80
CA ILE A 70 14.03 0.47 -3.09
C ILE A 70 14.33 -0.95 -2.64
N GLU A 71 13.90 -1.26 -1.43
CA GLU A 71 13.91 -2.60 -0.85
C GLU A 71 12.65 -3.39 -1.22
N GLY A 72 11.56 -2.68 -1.54
CA GLY A 72 10.28 -3.31 -1.78
C GLY A 72 9.19 -2.45 -2.41
N ILE A 73 8.02 -3.08 -2.52
CA ILE A 73 6.80 -2.51 -3.09
C ILE A 73 5.71 -2.49 -2.03
N THR A 74 4.96 -1.40 -1.95
CA THR A 74 3.73 -1.31 -1.14
C THR A 74 2.53 -1.13 -2.04
N PHE A 75 1.59 -2.08 -1.99
CA PHE A 75 0.25 -1.88 -2.57
C PHE A 75 -0.67 -1.22 -1.55
N SER A 76 -1.30 -0.10 -1.92
CA SER A 76 -2.20 0.68 -1.08
C SER A 76 -3.23 1.42 -1.95
N GLY A 77 -3.85 2.47 -1.41
CA GLY A 77 -4.72 3.38 -2.16
C GLY A 77 -6.20 3.04 -1.98
N GLY A 78 -6.87 2.66 -3.06
CA GLY A 78 -8.23 2.13 -3.05
C GLY A 78 -8.30 0.77 -2.33
N GLU A 79 -8.53 -0.32 -3.07
CA GLU A 79 -8.50 -1.67 -2.49
C GLU A 79 -7.67 -2.63 -3.35
N PRO A 80 -6.39 -2.89 -2.97
CA PRO A 80 -5.54 -3.84 -3.67
C PRO A 80 -6.20 -5.20 -3.91
N PHE A 81 -6.96 -5.73 -2.94
CA PHE A 81 -7.57 -7.05 -3.10
C PHE A 81 -8.76 -7.08 -4.06
N SER A 82 -9.30 -5.93 -4.47
CA SER A 82 -10.26 -5.85 -5.59
C SER A 82 -9.60 -6.09 -6.95
N GLN A 83 -8.28 -6.01 -7.01
CA GLN A 83 -7.47 -6.21 -8.22
C GLN A 83 -6.42 -7.33 -8.03
N ALA A 84 -6.67 -8.23 -7.07
CA ALA A 84 -5.71 -9.24 -6.60
C ALA A 84 -5.16 -10.13 -7.73
N ALA A 85 -5.98 -10.45 -8.73
CA ALA A 85 -5.58 -11.33 -9.83
C ALA A 85 -4.43 -10.75 -10.67
N ALA A 86 -4.42 -9.43 -10.88
CA ALA A 86 -3.41 -8.70 -11.64
C ALA A 86 -2.21 -8.36 -10.75
N LEU A 87 -2.47 -7.88 -9.53
CA LEU A 87 -1.43 -7.55 -8.56
C LEU A 87 -0.61 -8.77 -8.15
N ALA A 88 -1.20 -9.96 -8.05
CA ALA A 88 -0.45 -11.19 -7.76
C ALA A 88 0.61 -11.50 -8.84
N GLU A 89 0.32 -11.17 -10.11
CA GLU A 89 1.28 -11.35 -11.20
C GLU A 89 2.39 -10.30 -11.12
N ALA A 90 2.06 -9.04 -10.81
CA ALA A 90 3.05 -7.98 -10.63
C ALA A 90 3.97 -8.28 -9.42
N ALA A 91 3.37 -8.64 -8.28
CA ALA A 91 4.08 -9.02 -7.06
C ALA A 91 5.06 -10.17 -7.30
N LYS A 92 4.64 -11.19 -8.07
CA LYS A 92 5.51 -12.31 -8.44
C LYS A 92 6.73 -11.85 -9.25
N ILE A 93 6.57 -10.86 -10.13
CA ILE A 93 7.68 -10.30 -10.90
C ILE A 93 8.60 -9.50 -9.97
N PHE A 94 8.06 -8.61 -9.14
CA PHE A 94 8.84 -7.84 -8.16
C PHE A 94 9.67 -8.75 -7.24
N ARG A 95 9.08 -9.83 -6.72
CA ARG A 95 9.79 -10.81 -5.88
C ARG A 95 10.93 -11.51 -6.60
N ARG A 96 10.77 -11.83 -7.89
CA ARG A 96 11.86 -12.42 -8.70
C ARG A 96 13.03 -11.46 -8.90
N LEU A 97 12.77 -10.15 -8.80
CA LEU A 97 13.78 -9.11 -8.84
C LEU A 97 14.41 -8.83 -7.45
N GLY A 98 14.06 -9.60 -6.42
CA GLY A 98 14.62 -9.49 -5.07
C GLY A 98 13.89 -8.53 -4.13
N LEU A 99 12.86 -7.82 -4.63
CA LEU A 99 12.07 -6.88 -3.86
C LEU A 99 11.08 -7.59 -2.93
N SER A 100 10.91 -7.04 -1.73
CA SER A 100 9.79 -7.45 -0.87
C SER A 100 8.48 -6.83 -1.34
N VAL A 101 7.36 -7.41 -0.92
CA VAL A 101 6.04 -6.87 -1.26
C VAL A 101 5.16 -6.85 -0.02
N ILE A 102 4.51 -5.72 0.22
CA ILE A 102 3.49 -5.61 1.28
C ILE A 102 2.20 -5.05 0.70
N SER A 103 1.08 -5.26 1.39
CA SER A 103 -0.20 -4.68 0.98
C SER A 103 -0.98 -4.17 2.19
N TYR A 104 -1.62 -3.02 2.01
CA TYR A 104 -2.75 -2.59 2.83
C TYR A 104 -4.05 -3.16 2.24
N SER A 105 -5.05 -3.43 3.08
CA SER A 105 -6.39 -3.82 2.65
C SER A 105 -7.44 -3.44 3.69
N GLY A 106 -8.64 -3.06 3.23
CA GLY A 106 -9.81 -2.94 4.09
C GLY A 106 -10.47 -4.28 4.42
N TRP A 107 -10.11 -5.36 3.72
CA TRP A 107 -10.57 -6.71 4.05
C TRP A 107 -9.68 -7.34 5.11
N THR A 108 -10.24 -8.26 5.89
CA THR A 108 -9.45 -9.04 6.84
C THR A 108 -8.67 -10.15 6.13
N LEU A 109 -7.57 -10.62 6.73
CA LEU A 109 -6.82 -11.78 6.24
C LEU A 109 -7.72 -13.00 6.04
N GLU A 110 -8.68 -13.18 6.95
CA GLU A 110 -9.67 -14.25 6.91
C GLU A 110 -10.56 -14.11 5.67
N ASP A 111 -11.13 -12.93 5.40
CA ASP A 111 -11.95 -12.68 4.21
C ASP A 111 -11.15 -12.88 2.91
N ILE A 112 -9.92 -12.37 2.88
CA ILE A 112 -9.06 -12.46 1.69
C ILE A 112 -8.79 -13.93 1.32
N ARG A 113 -8.56 -14.79 2.32
CA ARG A 113 -8.30 -16.23 2.12
C ARG A 113 -9.47 -16.96 1.49
N LEU A 114 -10.70 -16.47 1.63
CA LEU A 114 -11.89 -17.08 1.01
C LEU A 114 -11.90 -16.91 -0.52
N THR A 115 -11.11 -15.97 -1.06
CA THR A 115 -11.06 -15.72 -2.50
C THR A 115 -9.85 -16.40 -3.15
N LYS A 116 -10.04 -16.98 -4.34
CA LYS A 116 -8.97 -17.63 -5.11
C LYS A 116 -7.86 -16.64 -5.46
N ASP A 117 -8.21 -15.43 -5.89
CA ASP A 117 -7.22 -14.44 -6.32
C ASP A 117 -6.59 -13.69 -5.14
N GLY A 118 -7.32 -13.41 -4.07
CA GLY A 118 -6.75 -12.88 -2.83
C GLY A 118 -5.71 -13.84 -2.24
N SER A 119 -6.02 -15.15 -2.20
CA SER A 119 -5.05 -16.17 -1.79
C SER A 119 -3.79 -16.23 -2.67
N LYS A 120 -3.88 -15.91 -3.97
CA LYS A 120 -2.70 -15.83 -4.84
C LYS A 120 -1.84 -14.63 -4.50
N LEU A 121 -2.46 -13.46 -4.27
CA LEU A 121 -1.74 -12.26 -3.89
C LEU A 121 -1.07 -12.43 -2.51
N LEU A 122 -1.78 -12.96 -1.51
CA LEU A 122 -1.24 -13.23 -0.17
C LEU A 122 0.06 -14.04 -0.21
N LYS A 123 0.15 -15.06 -1.08
CA LYS A 123 1.37 -15.88 -1.24
C LYS A 123 2.59 -15.10 -1.75
N GLN A 124 2.38 -13.90 -2.29
CA GLN A 124 3.43 -13.01 -2.77
C GLN A 124 3.74 -11.89 -1.77
N LEU A 125 3.08 -11.81 -0.61
CA LEU A 125 3.31 -10.74 0.36
C LEU A 125 4.24 -11.21 1.48
N ASP A 126 5.08 -10.30 1.96
CA ASP A 126 5.87 -10.40 3.18
C ASP A 126 5.09 -9.87 4.39
N ILE A 127 4.30 -8.81 4.20
CA ILE A 127 3.42 -8.23 5.21
C ILE A 127 2.05 -7.89 4.61
N LEU A 128 0.98 -8.17 5.36
CA LEU A 128 -0.36 -7.63 5.12
C LEU A 128 -0.75 -6.72 6.29
N ILE A 129 -1.21 -5.52 5.99
CA ILE A 129 -1.93 -4.66 6.93
C ILE A 129 -3.41 -4.73 6.57
N ASP A 130 -4.24 -5.23 7.48
CA ASP A 130 -5.63 -5.57 7.19
C ASP A 130 -6.64 -4.78 8.03
N GLY A 131 -7.89 -4.75 7.56
CA GLY A 131 -9.02 -4.13 8.25
C GLY A 131 -9.36 -2.72 7.77
N GLU A 132 -10.66 -2.41 7.79
CA GLU A 132 -11.18 -1.09 7.43
C GLU A 132 -10.66 0.00 8.37
N TYR A 133 -10.52 1.21 7.83
CA TYR A 133 -10.31 2.40 8.65
C TYR A 133 -11.58 2.73 9.45
N ILE A 134 -11.45 2.76 10.78
CA ILE A 134 -12.50 3.20 11.69
C ILE A 134 -12.07 4.52 12.34
N ARG A 135 -12.80 5.61 12.03
CA ARG A 135 -12.46 6.96 12.49
C ARG A 135 -12.35 7.09 14.01
N SER A 136 -13.27 6.47 14.75
CA SER A 136 -13.27 6.51 16.22
C SER A 136 -12.10 5.74 16.86
N LEU A 137 -11.40 4.93 16.07
CA LEU A 137 -10.25 4.13 16.48
C LEU A 137 -8.95 4.65 15.86
N ALA A 138 -8.95 5.87 15.30
CA ALA A 138 -7.76 6.49 14.71
C ALA A 138 -6.55 6.39 15.65
N THR A 139 -5.39 6.08 15.09
CA THR A 139 -4.18 5.80 15.88
C THR A 139 -2.94 6.28 15.14
N THR A 140 -1.88 6.52 15.91
CA THR A 140 -0.54 6.85 15.42
C THR A 140 0.40 5.65 15.48
N ARG A 141 -0.10 4.42 15.67
CA ARG A 141 0.77 3.23 15.70
C ARG A 141 1.35 2.94 14.31
N ARG A 142 2.62 2.51 14.27
CA ARG A 142 3.34 2.19 13.02
C ARG A 142 2.49 1.29 12.08
N TRP A 143 2.41 1.74 10.84
CA TRP A 143 1.70 1.17 9.69
C TRP A 143 0.20 0.98 9.85
N ARG A 144 -0.44 1.65 10.82
CA ARG A 144 -1.89 1.55 11.05
C ARG A 144 -2.48 2.94 11.15
N SER A 145 -3.59 3.13 10.45
CA SER A 145 -4.40 4.36 10.52
C SER A 145 -5.53 4.24 11.55
N SER A 146 -5.88 3.02 11.94
CA SER A 146 -6.88 2.72 12.96
C SER A 146 -6.49 1.50 13.79
N SER A 147 -6.79 1.51 15.09
CA SER A 147 -6.29 0.51 16.05
C SER A 147 -6.92 -0.88 15.90
N ASN A 148 -8.00 -1.02 15.13
CA ASN A 148 -8.55 -2.32 14.73
C ASN A 148 -7.71 -3.02 13.64
N GLN A 149 -6.86 -2.27 12.93
CA GLN A 149 -6.06 -2.82 11.85
C GLN A 149 -4.94 -3.72 12.40
N ARG A 150 -4.65 -4.82 11.72
CA ARG A 150 -3.64 -5.78 12.18
C ARG A 150 -2.51 -5.89 11.17
N VAL A 151 -1.29 -6.06 11.68
CA VAL A 151 -0.09 -6.28 10.87
C VAL A 151 0.26 -7.76 10.91
N HIS A 152 0.11 -8.43 9.76
CA HIS A 152 0.41 -9.84 9.58
C HIS A 152 1.74 -10.00 8.87
N PHE A 153 2.73 -10.52 9.57
CA PHE A 153 4.00 -10.92 8.97
C PHE A 153 3.85 -12.32 8.36
N LEU A 154 3.82 -12.38 7.03
CA LEU A 154 3.55 -13.59 6.24
C LEU A 154 4.84 -14.35 5.87
N THR A 155 5.99 -13.70 6.01
CA THR A 155 7.32 -14.29 5.88
C THR A 155 8.21 -13.85 7.05
N GLU A 156 9.36 -14.50 7.21
CA GLU A 156 10.35 -14.13 8.24
C GLU A 156 11.19 -12.90 7.88
N ARG A 157 11.05 -12.34 6.67
CA ARG A 157 11.90 -11.23 6.18
C ARG A 157 11.89 -10.02 7.13
N TYR A 158 10.75 -9.75 7.76
CA TYR A 158 10.55 -8.60 8.63
C TYR A 158 10.19 -8.98 10.07
N SER A 159 10.51 -10.19 10.52
CA SER A 159 10.14 -10.66 11.87
C SER A 159 10.70 -9.77 12.99
N HIS A 160 11.84 -9.10 12.76
CA HIS A 160 12.44 -8.14 13.70
C HIS A 160 11.61 -6.86 13.93
N TYR A 161 10.59 -6.58 13.10
CA TYR A 161 9.65 -5.48 13.35
C TYR A 161 8.51 -5.88 14.30
N ARG A 162 8.28 -7.17 14.59
CA ARG A 162 7.15 -7.63 15.41
C ARG A 162 7.08 -6.95 16.78
N SER A 163 8.22 -6.71 17.42
CA SER A 163 8.29 -6.01 18.71
C SER A 163 8.09 -4.49 18.60
N LYS A 164 8.30 -3.91 17.41
CA LYS A 164 8.28 -2.46 17.17
C LYS A 164 6.91 -1.92 16.75
N ILE A 165 6.07 -2.76 16.14
CA ILE A 165 4.75 -2.34 15.62
C ILE A 165 3.84 -1.74 16.70
N GLU A 166 3.98 -2.18 17.95
CA GLU A 166 3.15 -1.70 19.06
C GLU A 166 3.77 -0.54 19.85
N THR A 167 5.09 -0.31 19.71
CA THR A 167 5.81 0.72 20.45
C THR A 167 6.12 1.95 19.62
N ASP A 168 6.34 1.77 18.32
CA ASP A 168 6.77 2.85 17.44
C ASP A 168 5.56 3.62 16.91
N GLU A 169 5.73 4.93 16.80
CA GLU A 169 4.77 5.81 16.15
C GLU A 169 4.94 5.78 14.62
N GLN A 170 3.84 6.08 13.93
CA GLN A 170 3.75 6.25 12.50
C GLN A 170 4.44 7.55 12.12
N GLU A 171 5.41 7.43 11.22
CA GLU A 171 6.06 8.56 10.57
C GLU A 171 5.25 8.97 9.32
N PHE A 172 5.37 10.23 8.90
CA PHE A 172 4.79 10.71 7.65
C PHE A 172 5.82 11.49 6.85
N GLU A 173 5.64 11.54 5.54
CA GLU A 173 6.50 12.24 4.60
C GLU A 173 5.73 13.36 3.92
N ILE A 174 6.36 14.52 3.80
CA ILE A 174 5.89 15.64 2.97
C ILE A 174 6.95 15.90 1.92
N THR A 175 6.59 15.72 0.65
CA THR A 175 7.45 16.07 -0.49
C THR A 175 6.92 17.32 -1.15
N LEU A 176 7.78 18.34 -1.25
CA LEU A 176 7.48 19.61 -1.93
C LEU A 176 8.18 19.62 -3.29
N GLN A 177 7.43 19.87 -4.34
CA GLN A 177 7.95 20.04 -5.70
C GLN A 177 7.28 21.25 -6.35
N SER A 178 7.90 21.79 -7.41
CA SER A 178 7.35 22.96 -8.11
C SER A 178 5.92 22.77 -8.62
N GLY A 179 5.47 21.52 -8.81
CA GLY A 179 4.12 21.17 -9.26
C GLY A 179 3.13 20.79 -8.16
N GLY A 180 3.53 20.78 -6.87
CA GLY A 180 2.61 20.48 -5.77
C GLY A 180 3.25 19.86 -4.53
N VAL A 181 2.39 19.45 -3.61
CA VAL A 181 2.73 18.83 -2.33
C VAL A 181 2.19 17.41 -2.31
N THR A 182 3.03 16.43 -1.97
CA THR A 182 2.62 15.05 -1.69
C THR A 182 2.79 14.78 -0.21
N ILE A 183 1.74 14.28 0.44
CA ILE A 183 1.77 13.84 1.84
C ILE A 183 1.47 12.34 1.87
N THR A 184 2.24 11.57 2.63
CA THR A 184 2.02 10.12 2.78
C THR A 184 2.41 9.64 4.18
N GLY A 185 1.97 8.45 4.59
CA GLY A 185 2.22 7.91 5.93
C GLY A 185 1.21 8.32 7.01
N PHE A 186 -0.04 8.60 6.64
CA PHE A 186 -1.17 8.81 7.56
C PHE A 186 -0.91 9.78 8.75
N PRO A 187 -0.48 11.03 8.50
CA PRO A 187 -0.34 12.03 9.56
C PRO A 187 -1.65 12.24 10.33
N ASP A 188 -1.51 12.57 11.61
CA ASP A 188 -2.63 12.92 12.47
C ASP A 188 -3.38 14.16 11.95
N GLN A 189 -4.68 14.25 12.25
CA GLN A 189 -5.53 15.38 11.85
C GLN A 189 -5.05 16.73 12.42
N SER A 190 -4.34 16.74 13.55
CA SER A 190 -3.69 17.95 14.05
C SER A 190 -2.62 18.48 13.10
N VAL A 191 -1.80 17.60 12.51
CA VAL A 191 -0.76 17.97 11.53
C VAL A 191 -1.40 18.54 10.27
N LEU A 192 -2.46 17.89 9.75
CA LEU A 192 -3.16 18.36 8.56
C LEU A 192 -3.81 19.74 8.72
N ARG A 193 -4.18 20.14 9.95
CA ARG A 193 -4.73 21.47 10.22
C ARG A 193 -3.69 22.59 10.14
N VAL A 194 -2.42 22.29 10.37
CA VAL A 194 -1.32 23.27 10.30
C VAL A 194 -0.83 23.48 8.86
N LEU A 195 -1.08 22.50 7.97
CA LEU A 195 -0.66 22.53 6.57
C LEU A 195 -1.70 23.13 5.61
N ARG A 196 -2.84 23.60 6.12
CA ARG A 196 -3.93 24.22 5.35
C ARG A 196 -3.93 25.73 5.47
#